data_AF-A0AAW5KDF9-F1
#
_entry.id   AF-A0AAW5KDF9-F1
#
_cell.length_a   1.000
_cell.length_b   1.000
_cell.length_c   1.000
_cell.angle_alpha   90.00
_cell.angle_beta   90.00
_cell.angle_gamma   90.00
#
_symmetry.space_group_name_H-M   'P 1'
#
loop_
_entity.id
_entity.type
_entity.pdbx_description
1 polymer ?
#
loop_
_entity_poly.entity_id
_entity_poly.type
_entity_poly.pdbx_seq_one_letter_code
_entity_poly.pdbx_strand_id
1 'polypeptide(L)' 'MTERMIGCSGGNLHDIDHFLKVYALAETIGEREGLDGETQTVLEAAAVLHDIACPLCRER' A
#
# COMPACT_ATOMS: atom_id res chain seq x y z
N MET A 1 7.18 4.04 -4.79
CA MET A 1 7.01 2.95 -3.79
C MET A 1 6.17 1.81 -4.35
N THR A 2 5.08 2.13 -5.04
CA THR A 2 4.18 1.17 -5.73
C THR A 2 4.89 0.19 -6.68
N GLU A 3 5.79 0.65 -7.57
CA GLU A 3 6.52 -0.26 -8.50
C GLU A 3 7.34 -1.34 -7.78
N ARG A 4 7.99 -0.98 -6.65
CA ARG A 4 8.73 -1.95 -5.83
C ARG A 4 7.78 -2.95 -5.18
N MET A 5 6.64 -2.49 -4.68
CA MET A 5 5.63 -3.39 -4.10
C MET A 5 5.03 -4.34 -5.13
N ILE A 6 4.82 -3.90 -6.38
CA ILE A 6 4.42 -4.78 -7.49
C ILE A 6 5.46 -5.90 -7.69
N GLY A 7 6.76 -5.56 -7.61
CA GLY A 7 7.83 -6.55 -7.63
C GLY A 7 7.78 -7.53 -6.45
N CYS A 8 7.55 -7.03 -5.23
CA CYS A 8 7.42 -7.86 -4.02
C CYS A 8 6.21 -8.80 -4.06
N SER A 9 5.15 -8.46 -4.79
CA SER A 9 3.99 -9.35 -4.97
C SER A 9 4.30 -10.58 -5.83
N GLY A 10 5.48 -10.69 -6.45
CA GLY A 10 5.88 -11.88 -7.22
C GLY A 10 4.96 -12.18 -8.41
N GLY A 11 4.28 -11.16 -8.95
CA GLY A 11 3.27 -11.32 -10.00
C GLY A 11 1.88 -11.76 -9.51
N ASN A 12 1.66 -11.84 -8.19
CA ASN A 12 0.33 -12.12 -7.64
C ASN A 12 -0.62 -10.93 -7.85
N LEU A 13 -1.50 -11.06 -8.84
CA LEU A 13 -2.47 -10.02 -9.21
C LEU A 13 -3.42 -9.65 -8.07
N HIS A 14 -3.76 -10.59 -7.19
CA HIS A 14 -4.64 -10.31 -6.06
C HIS A 14 -3.96 -9.40 -5.03
N ASP A 15 -2.69 -9.67 -4.73
CA ASP A 15 -1.95 -8.84 -3.77
C ASP A 15 -1.67 -7.44 -4.36
N ILE A 16 -1.42 -7.36 -5.68
CA ILE A 16 -1.26 -6.08 -6.40
C ILE A 16 -2.55 -5.25 -6.36
N ASP A 17 -3.68 -5.86 -6.72
CA ASP A 17 -4.99 -5.21 -6.72
C ASP A 17 -5.39 -4.73 -5.30
N HIS A 18 -5.13 -5.56 -4.29
CA HIS A 18 -5.41 -5.24 -2.89
C HIS A 18 -4.65 -3.99 -2.43
N PHE A 19 -3.31 -3.96 -2.56
CA PHE A 19 -2.54 -2.84 -2.03
C PHE A 19 -2.81 -1.53 -2.79
N LEU A 20 -3.06 -1.59 -4.12
CA LEU A 20 -3.37 -0.41 -4.91
C LEU A 20 -4.70 0.23 -4.48
N LYS A 21 -5.71 -0.58 -4.18
CA LYS A 21 -7.00 -0.09 -3.67
C LYS A 21 -6.85 0.54 -2.29
N VAL A 22 -6.11 -0.10 -1.39
CA VAL A 22 -5.85 0.43 -0.05
C VAL A 22 -5.10 1.76 -0.13
N TYR A 23 -4.06 1.85 -0.98
CA TYR A 23 -3.33 3.08 -1.22
C TYR A 23 -4.24 4.21 -1.72
N ALA A 24 -5.02 3.98 -2.79
CA ALA A 24 -5.88 5.01 -3.37
C ALA A 24 -6.97 5.50 -2.39
N LEU A 25 -7.53 4.58 -1.59
CA LEU A 25 -8.50 4.94 -0.55
C LEU A 25 -7.85 5.74 0.58
N ALA A 26 -6.68 5.31 1.07
CA ALA A 26 -5.96 6.01 2.14
C ALA A 26 -5.55 7.42 1.70
N GLU A 27 -4.99 7.56 0.50
CA GLU A 27 -4.62 8.85 -0.10
C GLU A 27 -5.84 9.78 -0.15
N THR A 28 -6.93 9.32 -0.77
CA THR A 28 -8.17 10.11 -0.90
C THR A 28 -8.77 10.49 0.45
N ILE A 29 -8.80 9.57 1.42
CA ILE A 29 -9.35 9.86 2.74
C ILE A 29 -8.49 10.90 3.46
N GLY A 30 -7.16 10.74 3.44
CA GLY A 30 -6.24 11.67 4.09
C GLY A 30 -6.34 13.10 3.53
N GLU A 31 -6.43 13.23 2.20
CA GLU A 31 -6.65 14.53 1.55
C GLU A 31 -7.98 15.16 1.96
N ARG A 32 -9.04 14.34 2.08
CA ARG A 32 -10.39 14.79 2.43
C ARG A 32 -10.57 15.10 3.91
N GLU A 33 -9.78 14.49 4.78
CA GLU A 33 -9.67 14.81 6.20
C GLU A 33 -8.77 16.02 6.46
N GLY A 34 -8.01 16.47 5.46
CA GLY A 34 -7.14 17.64 5.56
C GLY A 34 -5.86 17.38 6.35
N LEU A 35 -5.30 16.18 6.21
CA LEU A 35 -4.01 15.85 6.81
C LEU A 35 -2.92 16.79 6.30
N ASP A 36 -1.97 17.12 7.17
CA ASP A 36 -0.77 17.84 6.75
C ASP A 36 0.12 16.94 5.89
N GLY A 37 1.05 17.56 5.14
CA GLY A 37 1.87 16.84 4.16
C GLY A 37 2.76 15.74 4.76
N GLU A 38 3.23 15.89 6.00
CA GLU A 38 4.02 14.85 6.66
C GLU A 38 3.13 13.66 7.03
N THR A 39 1.99 13.91 7.66
CA THR A 39 1.03 12.86 8.02
C THR A 39 0.49 12.14 6.79
N GLN A 40 0.18 12.86 5.71
CA GLN A 40 -0.25 12.30 4.43
C GLN A 40 0.82 11.37 3.83
N THR A 41 2.09 11.81 3.83
CA THR A 41 3.22 11.01 3.34
C THR A 41 3.37 9.71 4.14
N VAL A 42 3.23 9.78 5.47
CA VAL A 42 3.28 8.61 6.34
C VAL A 42 2.12 7.65 6.07
N LEU A 43 0.90 8.18 5.92
CA LEU A 43 -0.30 7.41 5.62
C LEU A 43 -0.15 6.64 4.30
N GLU A 44 0.28 7.32 3.23
CA GLU A 44 0.49 6.72 1.92
C GLU A 44 1.59 5.65 1.93
N ALA A 45 2.72 5.93 2.58
CA ALA A 45 3.81 4.96 2.71
C ALA A 45 3.38 3.72 3.52
N ALA A 46 2.64 3.92 4.61
CA ALA A 46 2.09 2.83 5.41
C ALA A 46 1.08 2.00 4.60
N ALA A 47 0.17 2.64 3.86
CA ALA A 47 -0.81 1.96 3.03
C ALA A 47 -0.15 1.08 1.95
N VAL A 48 0.91 1.58 1.31
CA VAL A 48 1.67 0.81 0.31
C VAL A 48 2.41 -0.38 0.93
N LEU A 49 2.92 -0.26 2.16
CA LEU A 49 3.81 -1.27 2.77
C LEU A 49 3.11 -2.22 3.76
N HIS A 50 1.85 -1.98 4.16
CA HIS A 50 1.22 -2.65 5.30
C HIS A 50 1.28 -4.19 5.27
N ASP A 51 1.18 -4.78 4.07
CA ASP A 51 1.17 -6.23 3.84
C ASP A 51 2.46 -6.76 3.16
N ILE A 52 3.58 -6.04 3.23
CA ILE A 52 4.83 -6.42 2.53
C ILE A 52 5.33 -7.84 2.84
N ALA A 53 5.06 -8.36 4.05
CA ALA A 53 5.47 -9.70 4.45
C ALA A 53 4.48 -10.81 4.03
N CYS A 54 3.27 -10.46 3.55
CA CYS A 54 2.20 -11.42 3.28
C CYS A 54 2.60 -12.53 2.29
N PRO A 55 3.30 -12.25 1.16
CA PRO A 55 3.77 -13.30 0.26
C PRO A 55 4.70 -14.31 0.94
N LEU A 56 5.66 -13.82 1.74
CA LEU A 56 6.62 -14.66 2.48
C LEU A 56 5.94 -15.50 3.57
N CYS A 57 4.88 -14.98 4.20
CA CYS A 57 4.14 -15.70 5.24
C CYS A 57 3.16 -16.74 4.67
N ARG A 58 2.86 -16.73 3.36
CA ARG A 58 1.97 -17.72 2.72
C ARG A 58 2.72 -18.95 2.21
N GLU A 59 4.03 -18.85 1.97
CA GLU A 59 4.88 -20.01 1.70
C GLU A 59 5.01 -20.87 2.97
N ARG A 60 4.68 -22.16 2.87
CA ARG A 60 4.73 -23.13 3.98
C ARG A 60 5.99 -23.96 3.96
#